data_AF-A0A6P1EAV0-F1
#
_entry.id   AF-A0A6P1EAV0-F1
#
_cell.length_a   1.000
_cell.length_b   1.000
_cell.length_c   1.000
_cell.angle_alpha   90.00
_cell.angle_beta   90.00
_cell.angle_gamma   90.00
#
_symmetry.space_group_name_H-M   'P 1'
#
loop_
_entity.id
_entity.type
_entity.pdbx_description
1 polymer ?
#
loop_
_entity_poly.entity_id
_entity_poly.type
_entity_poly.pdbx_seq_one_letter_code
_entity_poly.pdbx_strand_id
1 'polypeptide(L)'
;MAQHVSITVIGGGAAGIGFGAAVKSYGFRDFVILEKGEIGDSFRRWNRHTRFISPSFTTNGFGFPDLNAVTPETSPAYTLGTEHLSGRDYAYYLQKVAQNKSLPIRVHTEVEEVKTLPDHRYALQLVGQPPLVTDYVFIAIGDYAYPYVPKIPGSAYGIHYVDVKDYNHFKSGEEQVIIGGNESAFDLAINLAEKNIVNDLFSAESAFNSNDPDPGHRLSTYTYERYMAHADLINLNVGKSVLAIKHDHHGDDYVILFKDGSITKTENQPIFATGFANILSPLAEKLFINKDNRPVLDEHDESTILPNVFMLGPPGSTRRC
;
A
#
# COMPACT_ATOMS: atom_id res chain seq x y z
N MET A 1 -19.17 -31.35 -0.26
CA MET A 1 -18.67 -31.11 -1.63
C MET A 1 -18.08 -29.73 -1.66
N ALA A 2 -16.89 -29.53 -2.26
CA ALA A 2 -16.32 -28.20 -2.39
C ALA A 2 -17.24 -27.35 -3.29
N GLN A 3 -17.49 -26.11 -2.90
CA GLN A 3 -18.26 -25.18 -3.72
C GLN A 3 -17.43 -24.80 -4.95
N HIS A 4 -18.05 -24.66 -6.11
CA HIS A 4 -17.41 -24.14 -7.33
C HIS A 4 -17.96 -22.76 -7.67
N VAL A 5 -17.11 -21.88 -8.19
CA VAL A 5 -17.44 -20.59 -8.78
C VAL A 5 -16.46 -20.33 -9.92
N SER A 6 -16.86 -19.73 -11.04
CA SER A 6 -15.92 -19.56 -12.16
C SER A 6 -14.78 -18.58 -11.86
N ILE A 7 -15.06 -17.45 -11.21
CA ILE A 7 -14.05 -16.41 -10.96
C ILE A 7 -13.94 -16.12 -9.46
N THR A 8 -12.73 -16.18 -8.90
CA THR A 8 -12.47 -15.74 -7.53
C THR A 8 -11.47 -14.60 -7.50
N VAL A 9 -11.84 -13.51 -6.83
CA VAL A 9 -10.97 -12.37 -6.55
C VAL A 9 -10.54 -12.44 -5.08
N ILE A 10 -9.24 -12.42 -4.81
CA ILE A 10 -8.68 -12.44 -3.46
C ILE A 10 -8.29 -11.01 -3.07
N GLY A 11 -9.11 -10.37 -2.24
CA GLY A 11 -8.93 -9.00 -1.74
C GLY A 11 -10.12 -8.10 -2.08
N GLY A 12 -10.72 -7.51 -1.04
CA GLY A 12 -11.83 -6.55 -1.12
C GLY A 12 -11.37 -5.09 -1.04
N GLY A 13 -10.16 -4.79 -1.53
CA GLY A 13 -9.62 -3.44 -1.66
C GLY A 13 -10.07 -2.74 -2.96
N ALA A 14 -9.43 -1.61 -3.29
CA ALA A 14 -9.79 -0.80 -4.46
C ALA A 14 -9.83 -1.61 -5.76
N ALA A 15 -8.74 -2.36 -6.04
CA ALA A 15 -8.62 -3.18 -7.24
C ALA A 15 -9.66 -4.29 -7.30
N GLY A 16 -9.89 -5.02 -6.20
CA GLY A 16 -10.86 -6.11 -6.17
C GLY A 16 -12.31 -5.64 -6.33
N ILE A 17 -12.67 -4.52 -5.69
CA ILE A 17 -14.01 -3.90 -5.84
C ILE A 17 -14.21 -3.35 -7.24
N GLY A 18 -13.22 -2.65 -7.80
CA GLY A 18 -13.27 -2.14 -9.18
C GLY A 18 -13.40 -3.27 -10.20
N PHE A 19 -12.58 -4.32 -10.08
CA PHE A 19 -12.65 -5.49 -10.95
C PHE A 19 -13.99 -6.22 -10.84
N GLY A 20 -14.48 -6.47 -9.62
CA GLY A 20 -15.80 -7.08 -9.44
C GLY A 20 -16.95 -6.27 -10.03
N ALA A 21 -16.88 -4.93 -9.95
CA ALA A 21 -17.84 -4.05 -10.60
C ALA A 21 -17.74 -4.10 -12.12
N ALA A 22 -16.54 -4.17 -12.68
CA ALA A 22 -16.32 -4.32 -14.13
C ALA A 22 -16.85 -5.68 -14.63
N VAL A 23 -16.42 -6.78 -14.02
CA VAL A 23 -16.88 -8.15 -14.34
C VAL A 23 -18.40 -8.23 -14.35
N LYS A 24 -19.07 -7.69 -13.32
CA LYS A 24 -20.53 -7.66 -13.26
C LYS A 24 -21.16 -6.81 -14.38
N SER A 25 -20.54 -5.70 -14.73
CA SER A 25 -21.01 -4.80 -15.80
C SER A 25 -20.87 -5.44 -17.19
N TYR A 26 -19.90 -6.33 -17.40
CA TYR A 26 -19.77 -7.17 -18.59
C TYR A 26 -20.72 -8.39 -18.61
N GLY A 27 -21.59 -8.54 -17.60
CA GLY A 27 -22.63 -9.56 -17.57
C GLY A 27 -22.24 -10.87 -16.89
N PHE A 28 -20.99 -11.03 -16.43
CA PHE A 28 -20.57 -12.18 -15.65
C PHE A 28 -21.21 -12.16 -14.26
N ARG A 29 -21.81 -13.29 -13.86
CA ARG A 29 -22.55 -13.41 -12.59
C ARG A 29 -21.95 -14.44 -11.64
N ASP A 30 -21.19 -15.41 -12.15
CA ASP A 30 -20.60 -16.48 -11.35
C ASP A 30 -19.19 -16.11 -10.89
N PHE A 31 -19.12 -15.23 -9.90
CA PHE A 31 -17.87 -14.82 -9.28
C PHE A 31 -18.04 -14.52 -7.79
N VAL A 32 -16.92 -14.48 -7.06
CA VAL A 32 -16.90 -14.05 -5.66
C VAL A 32 -15.64 -13.26 -5.35
N ILE A 33 -15.76 -12.25 -4.48
CA ILE A 33 -14.63 -11.55 -3.87
C ILE A 33 -14.46 -12.07 -2.44
N LEU A 34 -13.27 -12.53 -2.08
CA LEU A 34 -12.92 -12.99 -0.74
C LEU A 34 -12.05 -11.93 -0.06
N GLU A 35 -12.48 -11.43 1.09
CA GLU A 35 -11.75 -10.42 1.88
C GLU A 35 -11.51 -10.96 3.29
N LYS A 36 -10.26 -10.91 3.76
CA LYS A 36 -9.87 -11.44 5.07
C LYS A 36 -10.39 -10.60 6.24
N GLY A 37 -10.51 -9.30 6.06
CA GLY A 37 -11.07 -8.35 7.01
C GLY A 37 -12.40 -7.81 6.50
N GLU A 38 -12.47 -6.49 6.37
CA GLU A 38 -13.61 -5.73 5.85
C GLU A 38 -13.32 -5.12 4.47
N ILE A 39 -14.35 -4.76 3.69
CA ILE A 39 -14.16 -4.11 2.37
C ILE A 39 -13.35 -2.82 2.51
N GLY A 40 -12.13 -2.74 1.97
CA GLY A 40 -11.22 -1.60 2.15
C GLY A 40 -10.45 -1.60 3.48
N ASP A 41 -10.20 -2.78 4.07
CA ASP A 41 -9.52 -2.95 5.37
C ASP A 41 -8.17 -2.23 5.47
N SER A 42 -7.36 -2.26 4.40
CA SER A 42 -6.07 -1.54 4.36
C SER A 42 -6.23 -0.05 4.63
N PHE A 43 -7.22 0.58 3.98
CA PHE A 43 -7.50 2.01 4.13
C PHE A 43 -8.04 2.35 5.52
N ARG A 44 -8.82 1.45 6.16
CA ARG A 44 -9.26 1.66 7.56
C ARG A 44 -8.10 1.71 8.55
N ARG A 45 -7.01 1.01 8.23
CA ARG A 45 -5.81 0.91 9.07
C ARG A 45 -4.81 2.03 8.86
N TRP A 46 -5.01 2.89 7.85
CA TRP A 46 -4.17 4.08 7.66
C TRP A 46 -4.14 4.95 8.91
N ASN A 47 -3.03 5.66 9.10
CA ASN A 47 -2.98 6.72 10.10
C ASN A 47 -4.12 7.72 9.83
N ARG A 48 -4.80 8.19 10.88
CA ARG A 48 -5.95 9.10 10.77
C ARG A 48 -5.61 10.43 10.08
N HIS A 49 -4.34 10.81 10.03
CA HIS A 49 -3.86 12.03 9.40
C HIS A 49 -3.51 11.84 7.92
N THR A 50 -3.23 10.61 7.47
CA THR A 50 -2.91 10.33 6.07
C THR A 50 -4.09 10.65 5.17
N ARG A 51 -3.79 11.30 4.04
CA ARG A 51 -4.74 11.64 2.98
C ARG A 51 -4.23 11.15 1.64
N PHE A 52 -5.15 10.93 0.70
CA PHE A 52 -4.78 10.70 -0.70
C PHE A 52 -4.02 11.91 -1.23
N ILE A 53 -2.92 11.65 -1.94
CA ILE A 53 -2.17 12.69 -2.66
C ILE A 53 -2.85 13.08 -3.98
N SER A 54 -3.57 12.14 -4.58
CA SER A 54 -4.38 12.35 -5.78
C SER A 54 -5.69 13.05 -5.41
N PRO A 55 -6.00 14.20 -6.03
CA PRO A 55 -7.23 14.90 -5.76
C PRO A 55 -8.42 14.17 -6.40
N SER A 56 -9.53 14.13 -5.67
CA SER A 56 -10.82 13.71 -6.22
C SER A 56 -11.62 14.91 -6.70
N PHE A 57 -12.07 14.84 -7.94
CA PHE A 57 -12.97 15.83 -8.54
C PHE A 57 -13.91 15.11 -9.52
N THR A 58 -15.20 15.44 -9.49
CA THR A 58 -16.23 14.76 -10.29
C THR A 58 -16.24 15.25 -11.74
N THR A 59 -15.22 14.89 -12.51
CA THR A 59 -15.15 15.15 -13.97
C THR A 59 -15.92 14.13 -14.82
N ASN A 60 -16.58 13.15 -14.22
CA ASN A 60 -17.15 11.98 -14.91
C ASN A 60 -18.03 12.36 -16.13
N GLY A 61 -18.82 13.42 -16.03
CA GLY A 61 -19.68 13.91 -17.11
C GLY A 61 -18.93 14.43 -18.36
N PHE A 62 -17.64 14.71 -18.23
CA PHE A 62 -16.75 15.19 -19.30
C PHE A 62 -15.83 14.09 -19.85
N GLY A 63 -16.13 12.81 -19.57
CA GLY A 63 -15.41 11.67 -20.12
C GLY A 63 -14.20 11.20 -19.32
N PHE A 64 -13.91 11.84 -18.18
CA PHE A 64 -12.83 11.47 -17.27
C PHE A 64 -13.40 11.15 -15.90
N PRO A 65 -13.39 9.88 -15.45
CA PRO A 65 -13.78 9.55 -14.09
C PRO A 65 -12.90 10.28 -13.07
N ASP A 66 -13.47 10.56 -11.90
CA ASP A 66 -12.72 10.98 -10.71
C ASP A 66 -11.51 10.06 -10.51
N LEU A 67 -10.32 10.64 -10.31
CA LEU A 67 -9.05 9.91 -10.28
C LEU A 67 -9.01 8.78 -9.23
N ASN A 68 -9.73 8.96 -8.12
CA ASN A 68 -9.76 7.95 -7.06
C ASN A 68 -10.95 6.99 -7.19
N ALA A 69 -11.78 7.13 -8.24
CA ALA A 69 -12.91 6.23 -8.45
C ALA A 69 -12.48 4.86 -8.99
N VAL A 70 -12.98 3.79 -8.36
CA VAL A 70 -12.81 2.41 -8.85
C VAL A 70 -13.78 1.99 -9.96
N THR A 71 -14.75 2.83 -10.34
CA THR A 71 -15.63 2.60 -11.50
C THR A 71 -15.88 3.90 -12.26
N PRO A 72 -16.14 3.86 -13.59
CA PRO A 72 -16.34 5.08 -14.38
C PRO A 72 -17.56 5.91 -13.98
N GLU A 73 -18.57 5.29 -13.38
CA GLU A 73 -19.84 5.96 -13.02
C GLU A 73 -19.88 6.49 -11.59
N THR A 74 -18.78 6.34 -10.82
CA THR A 74 -18.73 6.74 -9.41
C THR A 74 -17.69 7.84 -9.19
N SER A 75 -17.85 8.58 -8.11
CA SER A 75 -16.88 9.59 -7.68
C SER A 75 -16.87 9.68 -6.15
N PRO A 76 -15.72 9.45 -5.50
CA PRO A 76 -15.53 9.79 -4.10
C PRO A 76 -15.85 11.26 -3.80
N ALA A 77 -15.43 12.22 -4.64
CA ALA A 77 -15.75 13.64 -4.45
C ALA A 77 -17.26 13.89 -4.40
N TYR A 78 -18.02 13.27 -5.31
CA TYR A 78 -19.49 13.37 -5.30
C TYR A 78 -20.11 12.77 -4.03
N THR A 79 -19.58 11.61 -3.61
CA THR A 79 -20.14 10.85 -2.48
C THR A 79 -19.82 11.51 -1.13
N LEU A 80 -18.65 12.13 -1.01
CA LEU A 80 -18.05 12.53 0.27
C LEU A 80 -17.81 14.04 0.41
N GLY A 81 -17.88 14.80 -0.68
CA GLY A 81 -17.67 16.25 -0.67
C GLY A 81 -16.26 16.67 -0.28
N THR A 82 -15.25 15.83 -0.51
CA THR A 82 -13.84 16.10 -0.20
C THR A 82 -12.94 15.76 -1.38
N GLU A 83 -11.89 16.57 -1.56
CA GLU A 83 -10.89 16.40 -2.61
C GLU A 83 -9.80 15.40 -2.18
N HIS A 84 -9.25 15.56 -0.98
CA HIS A 84 -8.21 14.69 -0.44
C HIS A 84 -8.82 13.78 0.64
N LEU A 85 -9.08 12.53 0.25
CA LEU A 85 -9.80 11.54 1.05
C LEU A 85 -8.93 11.01 2.20
N SER A 86 -9.52 10.76 3.37
CA SER A 86 -8.88 9.88 4.35
C SER A 86 -9.05 8.41 3.97
N GLY A 87 -8.26 7.52 4.58
CA GLY A 87 -8.44 6.09 4.40
C GLY A 87 -9.84 5.60 4.83
N ARG A 88 -10.43 6.21 5.88
CA ARG A 88 -11.80 5.89 6.32
C ARG A 88 -12.85 6.32 5.31
N ASP A 89 -12.69 7.51 4.72
CA ASP A 89 -13.58 7.99 3.67
C ASP A 89 -13.55 7.06 2.47
N TYR A 90 -12.35 6.63 2.07
CA TYR A 90 -12.18 5.72 0.94
C TYR A 90 -12.75 4.33 1.20
N ALA A 91 -12.54 3.77 2.40
CA ALA A 91 -13.14 2.50 2.78
C ALA A 91 -14.68 2.55 2.77
N TYR A 92 -15.26 3.68 3.20
CA TYR A 92 -16.70 3.92 3.11
C TYR A 92 -17.17 4.01 1.66
N TYR A 93 -16.45 4.74 0.80
CA TYR A 93 -16.71 4.82 -0.63
C TYR A 93 -16.73 3.42 -1.28
N LEU A 94 -15.72 2.58 -1.03
CA LEU A 94 -15.64 1.21 -1.56
C LEU A 94 -16.83 0.36 -1.10
N GLN A 95 -17.25 0.49 0.16
CA GLN A 95 -18.43 -0.18 0.67
C GLN A 95 -19.70 0.26 -0.07
N LYS A 96 -19.85 1.55 -0.39
CA LYS A 96 -20.99 2.07 -1.16
C LYS A 96 -21.00 1.58 -2.60
N VAL A 97 -19.85 1.53 -3.25
CA VAL A 97 -19.72 0.93 -4.59
C VAL A 97 -20.16 -0.54 -4.56
N ALA A 98 -19.65 -1.32 -3.59
CA ALA A 98 -19.98 -2.72 -3.43
C ALA A 98 -21.47 -2.98 -3.19
N GLN A 99 -22.10 -2.17 -2.33
CA GLN A 99 -23.54 -2.22 -2.04
C GLN A 99 -24.38 -1.87 -3.26
N ASN A 100 -24.09 -0.73 -3.91
CA ASN A 100 -24.85 -0.25 -5.06
C ASN A 100 -24.77 -1.19 -6.25
N LYS A 101 -23.60 -1.81 -6.49
CA LYS A 101 -23.43 -2.81 -7.54
C LYS A 101 -23.83 -4.21 -7.08
N SER A 102 -24.24 -4.41 -5.82
CA SER A 102 -24.57 -5.70 -5.20
C SER A 102 -23.53 -6.80 -5.51
N LEU A 103 -22.27 -6.51 -5.23
CA LEU A 103 -21.17 -7.43 -5.51
C LEU A 103 -21.22 -8.66 -4.58
N PRO A 104 -20.93 -9.87 -5.09
CA PRO A 104 -20.84 -11.09 -4.28
C PRO A 104 -19.52 -11.10 -3.48
N ILE A 105 -19.56 -10.60 -2.24
CA ILE A 105 -18.37 -10.47 -1.39
C ILE A 105 -18.54 -11.33 -0.12
N ARG A 106 -17.49 -12.07 0.25
CA ARG A 106 -17.36 -12.75 1.54
C ARG A 106 -16.26 -12.05 2.34
N VAL A 107 -16.67 -11.24 3.31
CA VAL A 107 -15.77 -10.67 4.33
C VAL A 107 -15.36 -11.75 5.33
N HIS A 108 -14.34 -11.48 6.14
CA HIS A 108 -13.78 -12.44 7.12
C HIS A 108 -13.45 -13.82 6.52
N THR A 109 -13.02 -13.85 5.27
CA THR A 109 -12.68 -15.06 4.53
C THR A 109 -11.26 -14.95 4.00
N GLU A 110 -10.32 -15.38 4.82
CA GLU A 110 -8.90 -15.42 4.46
C GLU A 110 -8.57 -16.66 3.62
N VAL A 111 -7.85 -16.44 2.53
CA VAL A 111 -7.30 -17.51 1.67
C VAL A 111 -5.87 -17.80 2.12
N GLU A 112 -5.64 -18.99 2.66
CA GLU A 112 -4.31 -19.40 3.14
C GLU A 112 -3.42 -19.91 2.00
N GLU A 113 -4.03 -20.61 1.05
CA GLU A 113 -3.31 -21.29 -0.01
C GLU A 113 -4.18 -21.47 -1.26
N VAL A 114 -3.54 -21.41 -2.42
CA VAL A 114 -4.14 -21.74 -3.72
C VAL A 114 -3.40 -22.96 -4.27
N LYS A 115 -4.11 -24.07 -4.44
CA LYS A 115 -3.58 -25.33 -4.99
C LYS A 115 -4.05 -25.52 -6.42
N THR A 116 -3.14 -25.92 -7.30
CA THR A 116 -3.48 -26.36 -8.65
C THR A 116 -4.26 -27.68 -8.60
N LEU A 117 -5.29 -27.77 -9.44
CA LEU A 117 -6.07 -28.98 -9.70
C LEU A 117 -5.88 -29.42 -11.17
N PRO A 118 -6.30 -30.64 -11.54
CA PRO A 118 -6.45 -31.00 -12.95
C PRO A 118 -7.33 -30.00 -13.72
N ASP A 119 -7.12 -29.93 -15.04
CA ASP A 119 -7.89 -29.09 -15.98
C ASP A 119 -7.72 -27.58 -15.76
N HIS A 120 -6.56 -27.13 -15.26
CA HIS A 120 -6.24 -25.71 -15.03
C HIS A 120 -7.20 -25.00 -14.06
N ARG A 121 -7.77 -25.75 -13.11
CA ARG A 121 -8.59 -25.22 -12.01
C ARG A 121 -7.77 -25.07 -10.73
N TYR A 122 -8.34 -24.38 -9.75
CA TYR A 122 -7.68 -24.07 -8.49
C TYR A 122 -8.58 -24.37 -7.30
N ALA A 123 -8.00 -24.94 -6.24
CA ALA A 123 -8.63 -25.07 -4.93
C ALA A 123 -8.05 -24.03 -3.97
N LEU A 124 -8.90 -23.11 -3.49
CA LEU A 124 -8.58 -22.10 -2.49
C LEU A 124 -8.87 -22.68 -1.12
N GLN A 125 -7.84 -22.79 -0.29
CA GLN A 125 -7.98 -23.15 1.12
C GLN A 125 -8.34 -21.91 1.93
N LEU A 126 -9.45 -21.99 2.65
CA LEU A 126 -10.03 -20.90 3.41
C LEU A 126 -9.87 -21.18 4.91
N VAL A 127 -9.43 -20.18 5.68
CA VAL A 127 -9.25 -20.34 7.14
C VAL A 127 -10.58 -20.76 7.78
N GLY A 128 -10.59 -21.94 8.41
CA GLY A 128 -11.75 -22.44 9.15
C GLY A 128 -13.00 -22.74 8.30
N GLN A 129 -12.86 -22.82 6.97
CA GLN A 129 -13.97 -23.05 6.05
C GLN A 129 -13.61 -24.13 5.01
N PRO A 130 -14.61 -24.82 4.41
CA PRO A 130 -14.35 -25.73 3.30
C PRO A 130 -13.70 -25.02 2.11
N PRO A 131 -12.87 -25.72 1.31
CA PRO A 131 -12.24 -25.13 0.13
C PRO A 131 -13.27 -24.68 -0.91
N LEU A 132 -12.89 -23.63 -1.64
CA LEU A 132 -13.59 -23.14 -2.83
C LEU A 132 -12.80 -23.52 -4.08
N VAL A 133 -13.46 -24.12 -5.07
CA VAL A 133 -12.86 -24.43 -6.37
C VAL A 133 -13.20 -23.32 -7.36
N THR A 134 -12.23 -22.90 -8.16
CA THR A 134 -12.40 -21.83 -9.15
C THR A 134 -11.63 -22.08 -10.43
N ASP A 135 -12.10 -21.50 -11.53
CA ASP A 135 -11.46 -21.62 -12.85
C ASP A 135 -10.42 -20.50 -13.03
N TYR A 136 -10.75 -19.28 -12.60
CA TYR A 136 -9.89 -18.10 -12.64
C TYR A 136 -9.63 -17.53 -11.25
N VAL A 137 -8.38 -17.12 -10.98
CA VAL A 137 -7.94 -16.50 -9.73
C VAL A 137 -7.38 -15.11 -10.01
N PHE A 138 -7.93 -14.08 -9.37
CA PHE A 138 -7.43 -12.71 -9.44
C PHE A 138 -6.90 -12.28 -8.08
N ILE A 139 -5.58 -12.03 -7.99
CA ILE A 139 -4.90 -11.63 -6.75
C ILE A 139 -4.95 -10.11 -6.61
N ALA A 140 -5.77 -9.61 -5.69
CA ALA A 140 -5.99 -8.18 -5.41
C ALA A 140 -5.66 -7.81 -3.95
N ILE A 141 -4.66 -8.48 -3.37
CA ILE A 141 -4.32 -8.40 -1.93
C ILE A 141 -3.58 -7.12 -1.52
N GLY A 142 -3.06 -6.36 -2.50
CA GLY A 142 -2.21 -5.20 -2.25
C GLY A 142 -0.92 -5.56 -1.52
N ASP A 143 -0.25 -4.56 -0.96
CA ASP A 143 1.04 -4.67 -0.29
C ASP A 143 1.03 -4.14 1.15
N TYR A 144 0.00 -3.39 1.56
CA TYR A 144 -0.12 -2.74 2.87
C TYR A 144 0.11 -3.66 4.09
N ALA A 145 -0.25 -4.94 3.97
CA ALA A 145 -0.02 -5.94 5.04
C ALA A 145 1.43 -6.40 5.16
N TYR A 146 2.31 -5.95 4.26
CA TYR A 146 3.68 -6.40 4.09
C TYR A 146 4.65 -5.20 4.07
N PRO A 147 4.80 -4.48 5.20
CA PRO A 147 5.74 -3.38 5.31
C PRO A 147 7.16 -3.86 5.04
N TYR A 148 7.90 -3.12 4.20
CA TYR A 148 9.27 -3.48 3.87
C TYR A 148 10.21 -2.88 4.91
N VAL A 149 10.75 -3.73 5.80
CA VAL A 149 11.83 -3.33 6.72
C VAL A 149 13.18 -3.76 6.12
N PRO A 150 14.16 -2.86 5.96
CA PRO A 150 15.46 -3.21 5.40
C PRO A 150 16.17 -4.29 6.20
N LYS A 151 16.74 -5.28 5.51
CA LYS A 151 17.52 -6.38 6.12
C LYS A 151 18.94 -5.93 6.49
N ILE A 152 19.03 -5.00 7.43
CA ILE A 152 20.28 -4.47 7.98
C ILE A 152 20.45 -4.89 9.46
N PRO A 153 21.68 -4.98 9.98
CA PRO A 153 21.92 -5.15 11.41
C PRO A 153 21.20 -4.09 12.22
N GLY A 154 20.44 -4.52 13.24
CA GLY A 154 19.68 -3.65 14.13
C GLY A 154 18.40 -3.04 13.57
N SER A 155 17.93 -3.51 12.42
CA SER A 155 16.60 -3.12 11.87
C SER A 155 15.44 -3.30 12.87
N ALA A 156 15.54 -4.26 13.79
CA ALA A 156 14.55 -4.45 14.86
C ALA A 156 14.43 -3.26 15.84
N TYR A 157 15.39 -2.33 15.85
CA TYR A 157 15.32 -1.11 16.65
C TYR A 157 14.42 -0.04 16.04
N GLY A 158 14.14 -0.09 14.74
CA GLY A 158 13.23 0.86 14.11
C GLY A 158 11.77 0.37 14.08
N ILE A 159 10.86 1.30 13.81
CA ILE A 159 9.43 1.04 13.61
C ILE A 159 9.04 1.42 12.18
N HIS A 160 8.13 0.68 11.53
CA HIS A 160 7.66 1.07 10.20
C HIS A 160 6.57 2.14 10.29
N TYR A 161 6.48 3.06 9.32
CA TYR A 161 5.52 4.18 9.35
C TYR A 161 4.06 3.71 9.52
N VAL A 162 3.75 2.51 9.00
CA VAL A 162 2.42 1.90 9.10
C VAL A 162 2.00 1.61 10.55
N ASP A 163 2.97 1.41 11.44
CA ASP A 163 2.75 1.11 12.85
C ASP A 163 2.68 2.38 13.72
N VAL A 164 3.02 3.54 13.16
CA VAL A 164 2.84 4.85 13.80
C VAL A 164 1.37 5.26 13.71
N LYS A 165 0.60 5.00 14.78
CA LYS A 165 -0.86 5.25 14.83
C LYS A 165 -1.25 6.67 15.24
N ASP A 166 -0.41 7.33 16.02
CA ASP A 166 -0.52 8.73 16.38
C ASP A 166 0.86 9.33 16.58
N TYR A 167 0.90 10.66 16.73
CA TYR A 167 2.13 11.44 16.87
C TYR A 167 2.32 12.01 18.28
N ASN A 168 1.54 11.57 19.27
CA ASN A 168 1.53 12.20 20.58
C ASN A 168 2.65 11.71 21.51
N HIS A 169 3.29 10.58 21.20
CA HIS A 169 4.33 9.97 22.01
C HIS A 169 5.75 10.47 21.66
N PHE A 170 5.88 11.22 20.56
CA PHE A 170 7.14 11.85 20.19
C PHE A 170 7.36 13.10 21.04
N LYS A 171 8.57 13.25 21.57
CA LYS A 171 8.91 14.38 22.44
C LYS A 171 9.31 15.60 21.60
N SER A 172 8.86 16.78 22.04
CA SER A 172 9.30 18.05 21.46
C SER A 172 10.76 18.32 21.82
N GLY A 173 11.55 18.78 20.84
CA GLY A 173 12.96 19.19 21.04
C GLY A 173 14.01 18.09 20.82
N GLU A 174 13.60 16.84 20.62
CA GLU A 174 14.49 15.75 20.16
C GLU A 174 14.25 15.51 18.67
N GLU A 175 15.32 15.37 17.89
CA GLU A 175 15.22 15.15 16.44
C GLU A 175 14.69 13.73 16.15
N GLN A 176 13.60 13.61 15.40
CA GLN A 176 13.10 12.32 14.93
C GLN A 176 13.82 11.91 13.65
N VAL A 177 14.42 10.72 13.63
CA VAL A 177 15.04 10.16 12.41
C VAL A 177 14.01 9.39 11.60
N ILE A 178 13.87 9.75 10.33
CA ILE A 178 13.02 9.10 9.33
C ILE A 178 13.91 8.55 8.20
N ILE A 179 13.75 7.28 7.87
CA ILE A 179 14.50 6.58 6.83
C ILE A 179 13.55 6.32 5.65
N GLY A 180 13.76 7.02 4.56
CA GLY A 180 12.91 7.00 3.36
C GLY A 180 12.76 8.40 2.78
N GLY A 181 12.53 8.49 1.47
CA GLY A 181 12.36 9.77 0.76
C GLY A 181 11.19 9.77 -0.21
N ASN A 182 10.15 8.99 0.08
CA ASN A 182 8.93 8.89 -0.70
C ASN A 182 7.79 9.73 -0.07
N GLU A 183 6.61 9.70 -0.70
CA GLU A 183 5.40 10.38 -0.21
C GLU A 183 5.08 10.07 1.26
N SER A 184 5.19 8.80 1.68
CA SER A 184 4.93 8.41 3.07
C SER A 184 5.94 9.00 4.05
N ALA A 185 7.21 9.16 3.65
CA ALA A 185 8.24 9.77 4.48
C ALA A 185 7.96 11.26 4.71
N PHE A 186 7.56 11.98 3.65
CA PHE A 186 7.20 13.39 3.75
C PHE A 186 5.88 13.61 4.49
N ASP A 187 4.84 12.81 4.25
CA ASP A 187 3.60 12.88 5.04
C ASP A 187 3.88 12.69 6.53
N LEU A 188 4.73 11.71 6.88
CA LEU A 188 5.17 11.50 8.26
C LEU A 188 5.92 12.72 8.83
N ALA A 189 6.91 13.24 8.10
CA ALA A 189 7.71 14.40 8.49
C ALA A 189 6.85 15.65 8.72
N ILE A 190 5.90 15.92 7.81
CA ILE A 190 4.95 17.04 7.91
C ILE A 190 4.08 16.90 9.17
N ASN A 191 3.52 15.71 9.41
CA ASN A 191 2.67 15.50 10.57
C ASN A 191 3.42 15.65 11.92
N LEU A 192 4.70 15.28 11.95
CA LEU A 192 5.58 15.53 13.10
C LEU A 192 5.91 17.02 13.23
N ALA A 193 6.20 17.69 12.13
CA ALA A 193 6.47 19.13 12.11
C ALA A 193 5.25 19.98 12.52
N GLU A 194 4.02 19.56 12.21
CA GLU A 194 2.77 20.15 12.73
C GLU A 194 2.68 20.09 14.28
N LYS A 195 3.48 19.22 14.92
CA LYS A 195 3.64 19.12 16.38
C LYS A 195 4.90 19.81 16.91
N ASN A 196 5.59 20.59 16.07
CA ASN A 196 6.88 21.24 16.36
C ASN A 196 8.02 20.25 16.66
N ILE A 197 7.96 19.05 16.10
CA ILE A 197 9.04 18.06 16.20
C ILE A 197 9.97 18.25 15.00
N VAL A 198 11.20 18.64 15.28
CA VAL A 198 12.27 18.68 14.27
C VAL A 198 12.59 17.25 13.85
N ASN A 199 12.77 17.03 12.56
CA ASN A 199 13.03 15.70 12.04
C ASN A 199 14.07 15.69 10.93
N ASP A 200 14.87 14.64 10.92
CA ASP A 200 15.87 14.35 9.89
C ASP A 200 15.35 13.25 8.98
N LEU A 201 15.19 13.56 7.70
CA LEU A 201 14.77 12.63 6.67
C LEU A 201 15.98 12.18 5.85
N PHE A 202 16.31 10.89 5.93
CA PHE A 202 17.42 10.28 5.21
C PHE A 202 16.94 9.44 4.05
N SER A 203 17.47 9.70 2.85
CA SER A 203 17.12 8.93 1.65
C SER A 203 18.32 8.62 0.77
N ALA A 204 18.28 7.48 0.07
CA ALA A 204 19.29 7.14 -0.93
C ALA A 204 19.19 8.04 -2.18
N GLU A 205 17.96 8.39 -2.57
CA GLU A 205 17.64 9.19 -3.76
C GLU A 205 16.74 10.37 -3.37
N SER A 206 16.78 11.46 -4.15
CA SER A 206 15.92 12.62 -3.92
C SER A 206 14.62 12.52 -4.70
N ALA A 207 13.47 12.50 -4.00
CA ALA A 207 12.18 12.82 -4.62
C ALA A 207 11.93 14.33 -4.76
N PHE A 208 12.86 15.18 -4.29
CA PHE A 208 12.68 16.63 -4.26
C PHE A 208 13.19 17.33 -5.53
N ASN A 209 14.28 16.84 -6.11
CA ASN A 209 14.98 17.48 -7.23
C ASN A 209 14.90 16.71 -8.56
N SER A 210 13.92 15.81 -8.70
CA SER A 210 13.72 15.10 -9.96
C SER A 210 12.97 15.98 -10.97
N ASN A 211 13.57 16.19 -12.14
CA ASN A 211 12.90 16.79 -13.31
C ASN A 211 12.00 15.77 -14.05
N ASP A 212 11.78 14.59 -13.47
CA ASP A 212 10.97 13.53 -14.06
C ASP A 212 9.46 13.88 -13.94
N PRO A 213 8.69 13.83 -15.04
CA PRO A 213 7.25 14.04 -14.98
C PRO A 213 6.49 12.97 -14.18
N ASP A 214 7.06 11.79 -13.95
CA ASP A 214 6.46 10.68 -13.21
C ASP A 214 6.28 11.04 -11.72
N PRO A 215 5.04 11.04 -11.19
CA PRO A 215 4.75 11.25 -9.77
C PRO A 215 5.43 10.24 -8.82
N GLY A 216 5.92 9.09 -9.32
CA GLY A 216 6.69 8.13 -8.51
C GLY A 216 8.10 8.61 -8.18
N HIS A 217 8.62 9.60 -8.92
CA HIS A 217 9.97 10.13 -8.80
C HIS A 217 10.03 11.55 -8.20
N ARG A 218 8.86 12.17 -7.96
CA ARG A 218 8.74 13.50 -7.35
C ARG A 218 7.62 13.54 -6.31
N LEU A 219 7.68 14.50 -5.38
CA LEU A 219 6.53 14.78 -4.54
C LEU A 219 5.36 15.31 -5.37
N SER A 220 4.16 14.82 -5.07
CA SER A 220 2.91 15.39 -5.51
C SER A 220 2.79 16.84 -5.06
N THR A 221 2.05 17.65 -5.83
CA THR A 221 1.79 19.04 -5.48
C THR A 221 1.19 19.17 -4.07
N TYR A 222 0.28 18.28 -3.70
CA TYR A 222 -0.35 18.26 -2.38
C TYR A 222 0.68 18.10 -1.25
N THR A 223 1.57 17.10 -1.35
CA THR A 223 2.60 16.88 -0.32
C THR A 223 3.65 17.99 -0.33
N TYR A 224 4.04 18.45 -1.52
CA TYR A 224 5.04 19.52 -1.67
C TYR A 224 4.58 20.83 -1.01
N GLU A 225 3.34 21.27 -1.26
CA GLU A 225 2.80 22.50 -0.66
C GLU A 225 2.74 22.39 0.88
N ARG A 226 2.30 21.24 1.40
CA ARG A 226 2.30 20.97 2.84
C ARG A 226 3.72 20.97 3.42
N TYR A 227 4.68 20.37 2.71
CA TYR A 227 6.09 20.38 3.11
C TYR A 227 6.64 21.81 3.20
N MET A 228 6.37 22.65 2.20
CA MET A 228 6.88 24.03 2.16
C MET A 228 6.43 24.87 3.37
N ALA A 229 5.26 24.59 3.94
CA ALA A 229 4.78 25.26 5.16
C ALA A 229 5.57 24.86 6.43
N HIS A 230 6.34 23.77 6.37
CA HIS A 230 7.05 23.17 7.51
C HIS A 230 8.53 22.89 7.23
N ALA A 231 9.09 23.44 6.15
CA ALA A 231 10.44 23.12 5.68
C ALA A 231 11.53 23.42 6.73
N ASP A 232 11.34 24.43 7.57
CA ASP A 232 12.29 24.81 8.64
C ASP A 232 12.42 23.75 9.76
N LEU A 233 11.51 22.77 9.81
CA LEU A 233 11.52 21.69 10.80
C LEU A 233 11.89 20.32 10.20
N ILE A 234 12.18 20.26 8.90
CA ILE A 234 12.42 19.02 8.16
C ILE A 234 13.78 19.10 7.45
N ASN A 235 14.78 18.47 8.05
CA ASN A 235 16.14 18.43 7.51
C ASN A 235 16.28 17.29 6.50
N LEU A 236 16.53 17.63 5.23
CA LEU A 236 16.69 16.64 4.16
C LEU A 236 18.15 16.19 4.00
N ASN A 237 18.38 14.88 4.18
CA ASN A 237 19.68 14.23 4.08
C ASN A 237 19.69 13.19 2.95
N VAL A 238 19.94 13.66 1.72
CA VAL A 238 19.93 12.84 0.49
C VAL A 238 21.29 12.15 0.25
N GLY A 239 21.28 11.01 -0.45
CA GLY A 239 22.49 10.23 -0.74
C GLY A 239 22.90 9.33 0.42
N LYS A 240 22.01 9.16 1.40
CA LYS A 240 22.26 8.46 2.65
C LYS A 240 21.54 7.10 2.63
N SER A 241 22.34 6.05 2.52
CA SER A 241 21.86 4.67 2.66
C SER A 241 22.24 4.12 4.02
N VAL A 242 21.26 3.67 4.79
CA VAL A 242 21.53 3.08 6.11
C VAL A 242 22.28 1.76 5.95
N LEU A 243 23.32 1.60 6.76
CA LEU A 243 24.16 0.41 6.85
C LEU A 243 23.78 -0.45 8.06
N ALA A 244 23.57 0.17 9.22
CA ALA A 244 23.19 -0.50 10.46
C ALA A 244 22.56 0.48 11.45
N ILE A 245 21.78 -0.06 12.39
CA ILE A 245 21.28 0.66 13.55
C ILE A 245 21.82 -0.04 14.80
N LYS A 246 22.25 0.73 15.80
CA LYS A 246 22.64 0.22 17.11
C LYS A 246 21.85 0.95 18.20
N HIS A 247 21.70 0.32 19.34
CA HIS A 247 21.16 0.96 20.54
C HIS A 247 22.31 1.09 21.55
N ASP A 248 22.63 2.31 21.95
CA ASP A 248 23.64 2.58 22.96
C ASP A 248 23.00 2.42 24.34
N HIS A 249 23.20 1.25 24.95
CA HIS A 249 22.67 0.92 26.27
C HIS A 249 23.21 1.81 27.40
N HIS A 250 24.18 2.69 27.13
CA HIS A 250 24.72 3.64 28.11
C HIS A 250 24.05 5.03 28.06
N GLY A 251 23.33 5.37 26.98
CA GLY A 251 22.75 6.70 26.78
C GLY A 251 21.31 6.73 26.28
N ASP A 252 20.64 5.57 26.18
CA ASP A 252 19.30 5.40 25.59
C ASP A 252 19.17 5.88 24.12
N ASP A 253 20.29 6.18 23.46
CA ASP A 253 20.36 6.65 22.08
C ASP A 253 20.32 5.50 21.07
N TYR A 254 19.61 5.73 19.96
CA TYR A 254 19.79 4.99 18.72
C TYR A 254 20.92 5.62 17.89
N VAL A 255 21.84 4.79 17.41
CA VAL A 255 22.95 5.19 16.54
C VAL A 255 22.73 4.61 15.15
N ILE A 256 22.53 5.48 14.16
CA ILE A 256 22.32 5.10 12.76
C ILE A 256 23.63 5.31 12.00
N LEU A 257 24.16 4.22 11.42
CA LEU A 257 25.35 4.24 10.58
C LEU A 257 24.96 4.20 9.11
N PHE A 258 25.56 5.06 8.30
CA PHE A 258 25.35 5.10 6.85
C PHE A 258 26.51 4.44 6.09
N LYS A 259 26.25 4.02 4.85
CA LYS A 259 27.25 3.37 3.98
C LYS A 259 28.45 4.25 3.64
N ASP A 260 28.29 5.57 3.69
CA ASP A 260 29.36 6.55 3.47
C ASP A 260 30.24 6.77 4.71
N GLY A 261 29.98 6.06 5.81
CA GLY A 261 30.71 6.17 7.07
C GLY A 261 30.19 7.26 8.01
N SER A 262 29.22 8.09 7.58
CA SER A 262 28.59 9.06 8.46
C SER A 262 27.68 8.40 9.49
N ILE A 263 27.41 9.11 10.59
CA ILE A 263 26.62 8.63 11.73
C ILE A 263 25.66 9.73 12.15
N THR A 264 24.43 9.35 12.52
CA THR A 264 23.52 10.22 13.29
C THR A 264 23.05 9.51 14.56
N LYS A 265 22.59 10.28 15.54
CA LYS A 265 22.07 9.80 16.83
C LYS A 265 20.71 10.39 17.10
N THR A 266 19.84 9.64 17.76
CA THR A 266 18.55 10.13 18.23
C THR A 266 18.09 9.32 19.44
N GLU A 267 17.43 9.96 20.40
CA GLU A 267 16.75 9.30 21.52
C GLU A 267 15.42 8.66 21.07
N ASN A 268 14.86 9.11 19.94
CA ASN A 268 13.60 8.59 19.43
C ASN A 268 13.81 7.34 18.57
N GLN A 269 12.88 6.41 18.66
CA GLN A 269 12.89 5.21 17.84
C GLN A 269 12.91 5.59 16.33
N PRO A 270 13.89 5.14 15.53
CA PRO A 270 13.94 5.49 14.11
C PRO A 270 12.74 4.95 13.34
N ILE A 271 12.21 5.73 12.41
CA ILE A 271 11.02 5.35 11.63
C ILE A 271 11.42 4.97 10.20
N PHE A 272 11.01 3.80 9.75
CA PHE A 272 11.14 3.36 8.36
C PHE A 272 9.90 3.77 7.55
N ALA A 273 10.11 4.66 6.59
CA ALA A 273 9.16 4.98 5.52
C ALA A 273 9.63 4.35 4.19
N THR A 274 9.91 3.05 4.24
CA THR A 274 10.63 2.29 3.19
C THR A 274 9.72 1.52 2.24
N GLY A 275 8.40 1.78 2.30
CA GLY A 275 7.42 1.21 1.40
C GLY A 275 6.97 -0.21 1.80
N PHE A 276 6.42 -0.94 0.85
CA PHE A 276 5.82 -2.26 1.05
C PHE A 276 6.29 -3.24 -0.02
N ALA A 277 6.09 -4.53 0.23
CA ALA A 277 6.49 -5.59 -0.69
C ALA A 277 5.46 -6.72 -0.70
N ASN A 278 4.56 -6.73 -1.69
CA ASN A 278 3.53 -7.78 -1.88
C ASN A 278 4.13 -9.18 -2.05
N ILE A 279 5.35 -9.29 -2.57
CA ILE A 279 6.10 -10.55 -2.71
C ILE A 279 6.38 -11.26 -1.38
N LEU A 280 6.23 -10.57 -0.25
CA LEU A 280 6.29 -11.18 1.09
C LEU A 280 5.00 -11.95 1.43
N SER A 281 3.97 -11.85 0.59
CA SER A 281 2.77 -12.66 0.70
C SER A 281 3.05 -14.11 0.29
N PRO A 282 2.67 -15.11 1.10
CA PRO A 282 2.76 -16.53 0.72
C PRO A 282 2.00 -16.85 -0.58
N LEU A 283 0.93 -16.12 -0.87
CA LEU A 283 0.18 -16.26 -2.12
C LEU A 283 1.01 -15.76 -3.32
N ALA A 284 1.58 -14.56 -3.22
CA ALA A 284 2.37 -13.99 -4.30
C ALA A 284 3.64 -14.82 -4.57
N GLU A 285 4.29 -15.32 -3.51
CA GLU A 285 5.48 -16.16 -3.60
C GLU A 285 5.23 -17.47 -4.36
N LYS A 286 4.09 -18.12 -4.12
CA LYS A 286 3.75 -19.41 -4.74
C LYS A 286 3.16 -19.29 -6.15
N LEU A 287 2.49 -18.17 -6.44
CA LEU A 287 1.71 -18.00 -7.66
C LEU A 287 2.45 -17.28 -8.79
N PHE A 288 3.56 -16.60 -8.50
CA PHE A 288 4.30 -15.79 -9.46
C PHE A 288 5.81 -15.99 -9.33
N ILE A 289 6.53 -15.87 -10.45
CA ILE A 289 7.98 -15.67 -10.42
C ILE A 289 8.25 -14.26 -9.93
N ASN A 290 9.16 -14.10 -8.96
CA ASN A 290 9.54 -12.81 -8.43
C ASN A 290 10.92 -12.37 -8.96
N LYS A 291 11.03 -11.13 -9.43
CA LYS A 291 12.28 -10.49 -9.84
C LYS A 291 12.34 -9.07 -9.29
N ASP A 292 13.44 -8.73 -8.63
CA ASP A 292 13.65 -7.40 -8.01
C ASP A 292 12.50 -6.98 -7.07
N ASN A 293 12.05 -7.91 -6.21
CA ASN A 293 10.92 -7.75 -5.30
C ASN A 293 9.57 -7.42 -5.97
N ARG A 294 9.38 -7.81 -7.24
CA ARG A 294 8.11 -7.68 -7.95
C ARG A 294 7.73 -8.98 -8.65
N PRO A 295 6.45 -9.35 -8.67
CA PRO A 295 5.94 -10.46 -9.47
C PRO A 295 6.07 -10.13 -10.95
N VAL A 296 6.49 -11.13 -11.72
CA VAL A 296 6.65 -11.08 -13.18
C VAL A 296 5.38 -11.58 -13.84
N LEU A 297 4.74 -10.69 -14.59
CA LEU A 297 3.49 -10.92 -15.30
C LEU A 297 3.68 -10.81 -16.81
N ASP A 298 2.77 -11.41 -17.57
CA ASP A 298 2.69 -11.20 -19.02
C ASP A 298 1.97 -9.88 -19.38
N GLU A 299 1.69 -9.70 -20.67
CA GLU A 299 1.03 -8.50 -21.21
C GLU A 299 -0.45 -8.36 -20.81
N HIS A 300 -1.04 -9.42 -20.24
CA HIS A 300 -2.43 -9.48 -19.76
C HIS A 300 -2.52 -9.48 -18.22
N ASP A 301 -1.40 -9.17 -17.56
CA ASP A 301 -1.25 -9.22 -16.10
C ASP A 301 -1.45 -10.64 -15.50
N GLU A 302 -1.23 -11.68 -16.32
CA GLU A 302 -1.30 -13.09 -15.95
C GLU A 302 0.03 -13.61 -15.40
N SER A 303 -0.02 -14.63 -14.56
CA SER A 303 1.14 -15.35 -14.07
C SER A 303 1.86 -16.05 -15.22
N THR A 304 3.17 -15.87 -15.26
CA THR A 304 4.06 -16.52 -16.25
C THR A 304 4.29 -18.01 -16.00
N ILE A 305 3.76 -18.56 -14.90
CA ILE A 305 3.93 -19.97 -14.51
C ILE A 305 2.62 -20.73 -14.29
N LEU A 306 1.49 -20.03 -14.16
CA LEU A 306 0.19 -20.61 -13.88
C LEU A 306 -0.90 -19.96 -14.74
N PRO A 307 -1.57 -20.71 -15.63
CA PRO A 307 -2.63 -20.15 -16.45
C PRO A 307 -3.86 -19.81 -15.61
N ASN A 308 -4.64 -18.81 -16.02
CA ASN A 308 -5.84 -18.31 -15.35
C ASN A 308 -5.59 -17.70 -13.94
N VAL A 309 -4.34 -17.34 -13.62
CA VAL A 309 -3.97 -16.65 -12.37
C VAL A 309 -3.45 -15.27 -12.70
N PHE A 310 -4.13 -14.22 -12.25
CA PHE A 310 -3.83 -12.83 -12.58
C PHE A 310 -3.50 -12.04 -11.33
N MET A 311 -2.78 -10.93 -11.50
CA MET A 311 -2.59 -9.95 -10.43
C MET A 311 -3.25 -8.62 -10.77
N LEU A 312 -4.02 -8.09 -9.82
CA LEU A 312 -4.68 -6.80 -9.89
C LEU A 312 -4.04 -5.85 -8.87
N GLY A 313 -3.90 -4.58 -9.21
CA GLY A 313 -3.38 -3.59 -8.27
C GLY A 313 -2.59 -2.47 -8.95
N PRO A 314 -1.92 -1.63 -8.14
CA PRO A 314 -1.16 -0.51 -8.66
C PRO A 314 0.00 -0.99 -9.55
N PRO A 315 0.28 -0.33 -10.70
CA PRO A 315 1.31 -0.77 -11.65
C PRO A 315 2.72 -0.79 -11.05
N GLY A 316 3.00 0.01 -10.00
CA GLY A 316 4.28 -0.05 -9.28
C GLY A 316 4.53 -1.35 -8.51
N SER A 317 3.51 -2.20 -8.35
CA SER A 317 3.59 -3.47 -7.59
C SER A 317 3.90 -4.70 -8.47
N THR A 318 4.09 -4.52 -9.77
CA THR A 318 4.32 -5.63 -10.73
C THR A 318 5.42 -5.27 -11.74
N ARG A 319 5.93 -6.27 -12.46
CA ARG A 319 6.79 -6.09 -13.64
C ARG A 319 6.21 -6.87 -14.82
N ARG A 320 6.18 -6.22 -15.99
CA ARG A 320 5.85 -6.87 -17.26
C ARG A 320 7.10 -7.48 -17.88
N CYS A 321 6.97 -8.68 -18.44
CA CYS A 321 7.98 -9.30 -19.30
C CYS A 321 8.29 -8.46 -20.53
#